data_AF-A0A0G0DSW8-F1
#
_entry.id   AF-A0A0G0DSW8-F1
#
_cell.length_a   1.000
_cell.length_b   1.000
_cell.length_c   1.000
_cell.angle_alpha   90.00
_cell.angle_beta   90.00
_cell.angle_gamma   90.00
#
_symmetry.space_group_name_H-M   'P 1'
#
loop_
_entity.id
_entity.type
_entity.pdbx_description
1 polymer ?
#
loop_
_entity_poly.entity_id
_entity_poly.type
_entity_poly.pdbx_seq_one_letter_code
_entity_poly.pdbx_strand_id
1 'polypeptide(L)'
;MTTEELERENSIENFDFSAGERRESDIENEAGKEKIVRELAKIDSVRKLVAEKYPPYGVLRDFIDHLASTEKVFTLAGIKKFGGDEIMGIFIDSELSVMSDDTQIDKSVFIYIKKEFIKTLNDIGKVTSELRSKYGNNEAYEKFIQYLEDNLTMLLEVSRKSEESNFDVNKEKEGAIHDIIKKIAEDDKAEMEELESIYEEFKKELDKIGD
;
A
#
# COMPACT_ATOMS: atom_id res chain seq x y z
N MET A 1 3.91 38.06 2.00
CA MET A 1 4.12 36.79 2.71
C MET A 1 5.10 37.02 3.82
N THR A 2 4.60 37.07 5.06
CA THR A 2 5.44 37.16 6.25
C THR A 2 5.89 35.76 6.68
N THR A 3 6.98 35.68 7.44
CA THR A 3 7.53 34.43 7.97
C THR A 3 6.50 33.65 8.80
N GLU A 4 5.55 34.35 9.42
CA GLU A 4 4.42 33.77 10.17
C GLU A 4 3.37 33.06 9.29
N GLU A 5 3.27 33.40 8.00
CA GLU A 5 2.36 32.72 7.05
C GLU A 5 2.96 31.39 6.55
N LEU A 6 4.30 31.30 6.48
CA LEU A 6 5.04 30.08 6.13
C LEU A 6 5.06 29.03 7.27
N GLU A 7 4.92 29.46 8.52
CA GLU A 7 4.82 28.57 9.68
C GLU A 7 3.42 27.96 9.85
N ARG A 8 2.37 28.62 9.34
CA ARG A 8 0.99 28.07 9.37
C ARG A 8 0.70 27.05 8.29
N GLU A 9 1.33 27.14 7.11
CA GLU A 9 1.18 26.11 6.05
C GLU A 9 2.02 24.84 6.33
N ASN A 10 2.94 24.89 7.30
CA ASN A 10 3.80 23.78 7.72
C ASN A 10 3.41 23.16 9.07
N SER A 11 2.15 23.33 9.51
CA SER A 11 1.65 22.61 10.68
C SER A 11 1.46 21.12 10.34
N ILE A 12 2.57 20.38 10.38
CA ILE A 12 2.56 18.93 10.59
C ILE A 12 1.93 18.74 11.97
N GLU A 13 0.65 18.38 11.98
CA GLU A 13 -0.06 17.96 13.18
C GLU A 13 0.72 16.83 13.87
N ASN A 14 1.28 17.17 15.03
CA ASN A 14 1.51 16.35 16.21
C ASN A 14 1.51 14.82 16.00
N PHE A 15 2.67 14.28 15.61
CA PHE A 15 3.02 12.90 15.90
C PHE A 15 3.53 12.84 17.35
N ASP A 16 2.66 12.46 18.29
CA ASP A 16 2.99 12.29 19.71
C ASP A 16 3.88 11.05 19.90
N PHE A 17 5.19 11.28 20.00
CA PHE A 17 6.14 10.29 20.55
C PHE A 17 6.30 10.55 22.05
N SER A 18 5.40 10.00 22.86
CA SER A 18 5.57 9.98 24.32
C SER A 18 5.67 8.55 24.85
N ALA A 19 6.90 8.07 25.01
CA ALA A 19 7.40 7.43 26.23
C ALA A 19 8.84 6.94 26.03
N GLY A 20 9.81 7.57 26.70
CA GLY A 20 11.13 6.98 26.92
C GLY A 20 12.32 7.94 26.86
N GLU A 21 12.69 8.47 28.02
CA GLU A 21 14.02 8.99 28.39
C GLU A 21 14.68 10.09 27.54
N ARG A 22 14.48 11.34 28.01
CA ARG A 22 15.35 12.49 27.69
C ARG A 22 16.77 12.23 28.18
N ARG A 23 17.76 12.17 27.28
CA ARG A 23 19.19 12.44 27.57
C ARG A 23 19.97 12.67 26.27
N GLU A 24 20.62 13.83 26.21
CA GLU A 24 21.77 14.23 25.36
C GLU A 24 21.66 14.14 23.82
N SER A 25 20.64 13.51 23.24
CA SER A 25 20.48 13.39 21.77
C SER A 25 19.96 14.65 21.05
N ASP A 26 19.50 15.67 21.78
CA ASP A 26 18.65 16.73 21.22
C ASP A 26 19.42 17.75 20.33
N ILE A 27 20.72 17.96 20.55
CA ILE A 27 21.52 18.95 19.79
C ILE A 27 21.96 18.38 18.42
N GLU A 28 22.32 17.09 18.35
CA GLU A 28 22.54 16.39 17.07
C GLU A 28 21.22 16.22 16.30
N ASN A 29 20.10 16.07 17.02
CA ASN A 29 18.77 16.00 16.43
C ASN A 29 18.35 17.34 15.81
N GLU A 30 18.61 18.49 16.44
CA GLU A 30 18.22 19.80 15.88
C GLU A 30 19.00 20.16 14.62
N ALA A 31 20.33 20.01 14.61
CA ALA A 31 21.14 20.28 13.42
C ALA A 31 20.81 19.30 12.27
N GLY A 32 20.53 18.03 12.58
CA GLY A 32 20.04 17.03 11.63
C GLY A 32 18.65 17.38 11.09
N LYS A 33 17.71 17.77 11.95
CA LYS A 33 16.36 18.22 11.57
C LYS A 33 16.40 19.47 10.70
N GLU A 34 17.23 20.45 11.05
CA GLU A 34 17.36 21.69 10.30
C GLU A 34 17.95 21.43 8.91
N LYS A 35 18.93 20.51 8.80
CA LYS A 35 19.45 20.05 7.50
C LYS A 35 18.37 19.38 6.67
N ILE A 36 17.55 18.51 7.25
CA ILE A 36 16.42 17.86 6.55
C ILE A 36 15.42 18.89 6.05
N VAL A 37 14.98 19.81 6.92
CA VAL A 37 14.01 20.86 6.55
C VAL A 37 14.54 21.72 5.41
N ARG A 38 15.82 22.10 5.44
CA ARG A 38 16.44 22.85 4.34
C ARG A 38 16.47 22.07 3.03
N GLU A 39 16.86 20.80 3.04
CA GLU A 39 16.91 20.01 1.80
C GLU A 39 15.51 19.77 1.23
N LEU A 40 14.51 19.48 2.07
CA LEU A 40 13.11 19.35 1.64
C LEU A 40 12.57 20.65 1.04
N ALA A 41 12.84 21.80 1.68
CA ALA A 41 12.42 23.10 1.19
C ALA A 41 13.06 23.47 -0.17
N LYS A 42 14.30 23.02 -0.42
CA LYS A 42 14.94 23.18 -1.74
C LYS A 42 14.21 22.37 -2.81
N ILE A 43 13.85 21.13 -2.52
CA ILE A 43 13.11 20.27 -3.46
C ILE A 43 11.76 20.93 -3.80
N ASP A 44 11.03 21.45 -2.81
CA ASP A 44 9.77 22.15 -3.04
C ASP A 44 9.93 23.44 -3.86
N SER A 45 11.03 24.18 -3.64
CA SER A 45 11.34 25.38 -4.41
C SER A 45 11.65 25.05 -5.87
N VAL A 46 12.43 23.99 -6.12
CA VAL A 46 12.73 23.50 -7.47
C VAL A 46 11.47 23.01 -8.16
N ARG A 47 10.63 22.24 -7.48
CA ARG A 47 9.32 21.78 -7.98
C ARG A 47 8.47 22.93 -8.49
N LYS A 48 8.28 23.99 -7.68
CA LYS A 48 7.52 25.19 -8.07
C LYS A 48 8.12 25.88 -9.29
N LEU A 49 9.44 26.10 -9.30
CA LEU A 49 10.15 26.73 -10.42
C LEU A 49 10.06 25.94 -11.73
N VAL A 50 10.06 24.61 -11.65
CA VAL A 50 9.94 23.74 -12.83
C VAL A 50 8.49 23.70 -13.31
N ALA A 51 7.51 23.62 -12.40
CA ALA A 51 6.08 23.67 -12.75
C ALA A 51 5.70 24.98 -13.46
N GLU A 52 6.25 26.12 -13.01
CA GLU A 52 6.05 27.43 -13.63
C GLU A 52 6.65 27.55 -15.04
N LYS A 53 7.64 26.73 -15.39
CA LYS A 53 8.25 26.70 -16.73
C LYS A 53 7.46 25.88 -17.74
N TYR A 54 6.62 24.96 -17.29
CA TYR A 54 5.81 24.08 -18.14
C TYR A 54 4.28 24.21 -17.91
N PRO A 55 3.71 25.43 -17.87
CA PRO A 55 2.32 25.64 -17.48
C PRO A 55 1.23 25.04 -18.40
N PRO A 56 1.41 24.82 -19.72
CA PRO A 56 0.31 24.37 -20.57
C PRO A 56 0.05 22.85 -20.58
N TYR A 57 0.84 22.04 -19.87
CA TYR A 57 0.73 20.58 -19.92
C TYR A 57 0.44 20.00 -18.53
N GLY A 58 -0.83 19.71 -18.23
CA GLY A 58 -1.26 19.14 -16.94
C GLY A 58 -0.44 17.90 -16.53
N VAL A 59 -0.24 16.96 -17.47
CA VAL A 59 0.54 15.72 -17.24
C VAL A 59 2.01 15.98 -16.87
N LEU A 60 2.59 17.11 -17.31
CA LEU A 60 3.95 17.46 -16.91
C LEU A 60 4.02 17.92 -15.45
N ARG A 61 2.91 18.41 -14.88
CA ARG A 61 2.84 18.78 -13.48
C ARG A 61 2.90 17.55 -12.58
N ASP A 62 2.07 16.55 -12.87
CA ASP A 62 2.04 15.27 -12.15
C ASP A 62 3.43 14.59 -12.17
N PHE A 63 4.12 14.64 -13.32
CA PHE A 63 5.48 14.13 -13.43
C PHE A 63 6.50 14.91 -12.59
N ILE A 64 6.38 16.24 -12.52
CA ILE A 64 7.23 17.09 -11.68
C ILE A 64 6.97 16.82 -10.19
N ASP A 65 5.71 16.62 -9.80
CA ASP A 65 5.31 16.30 -8.43
C ASP A 65 5.78 14.89 -8.00
N HIS A 66 5.74 13.91 -8.91
CA HIS A 66 6.30 12.58 -8.71
C HIS A 66 7.84 12.60 -8.53
N LEU A 67 8.55 13.37 -9.37
CA LEU A 67 10.01 13.55 -9.23
C LEU A 67 10.38 14.20 -7.90
N ALA A 68 9.65 15.24 -7.50
CA ALA A 68 9.87 15.90 -6.21
C ALA A 68 9.64 14.94 -5.04
N SER A 69 8.58 14.15 -5.09
CA SER A 69 8.26 13.13 -4.07
C SER A 69 9.35 12.07 -3.94
N THR A 70 9.83 11.56 -5.06
CA THR A 70 10.91 10.57 -5.11
C THR A 70 12.20 11.15 -4.50
N GLU A 71 12.56 12.38 -4.84
CA GLU A 71 13.77 13.03 -4.32
C GLU A 71 13.69 13.29 -2.81
N LYS A 72 12.50 13.63 -2.28
CA LYS A 72 12.27 13.79 -0.83
C LYS A 72 12.56 12.49 -0.08
N VAL A 73 12.13 11.35 -0.61
CA VAL A 73 12.35 10.03 -0.02
C VAL A 73 13.84 9.69 0.04
N PHE A 74 14.57 9.88 -1.07
CA PHE A 74 16.00 9.61 -1.11
C PHE A 74 16.82 10.58 -0.26
N THR A 75 16.41 11.85 -0.19
CA THR A 75 17.02 12.85 0.70
C THR A 75 16.84 12.45 2.17
N LEU A 76 15.65 12.01 2.54
CA LEU A 76 15.34 11.52 3.87
C LEU A 76 16.14 10.25 4.21
N ALA A 77 16.24 9.29 3.27
CA ALA A 77 17.06 8.07 3.39
C ALA A 77 18.58 8.30 3.43
N GLY A 78 19.06 9.35 2.76
CA GLY A 78 20.48 9.73 2.81
C GLY A 78 20.88 10.41 4.11
N ILE A 79 19.93 11.11 4.77
CA ILE A 79 20.19 11.86 6.01
C ILE A 79 19.90 11.02 7.25
N LYS A 80 18.85 10.20 7.23
CA LYS A 80 18.54 9.22 8.27
C LYS A 80 18.83 7.82 7.72
N LYS A 81 19.64 7.04 8.42
CA LYS A 81 19.91 5.63 8.06
C LYS A 81 18.64 4.78 8.26
N PHE A 82 17.68 4.92 7.37
CA PHE A 82 16.42 4.20 7.42
C PHE A 82 16.58 2.76 6.96
N GLY A 83 15.75 1.86 7.51
CA GLY A 83 15.50 0.54 6.97
C GLY A 83 14.62 0.59 5.71
N GLY A 84 14.59 -0.51 4.93
CA GLY A 84 13.81 -0.58 3.68
C GLY A 84 12.32 -0.28 3.87
N ASP A 85 11.72 -0.78 4.95
CA ASP A 85 10.30 -0.57 5.26
C ASP A 85 9.98 0.89 5.58
N GLU A 86 10.90 1.59 6.25
CA GLU A 86 10.74 3.01 6.58
C GLU A 86 10.83 3.88 5.32
N ILE A 87 11.74 3.57 4.39
CA ILE A 87 11.84 4.23 3.09
C ILE A 87 10.55 4.04 2.29
N MET A 88 10.05 2.81 2.24
CA MET A 88 8.81 2.48 1.53
C MET A 88 7.60 3.19 2.14
N GLY A 89 7.53 3.29 3.47
CA GLY A 89 6.49 4.05 4.16
C GLY A 89 6.48 5.52 3.76
N ILE A 90 7.65 6.18 3.78
CA ILE A 90 7.80 7.58 3.37
C ILE A 90 7.45 7.77 1.88
N PHE A 91 7.87 6.84 1.02
CA PHE A 91 7.55 6.88 -0.41
C PHE A 91 6.06 6.85 -0.65
N ILE A 92 5.36 5.88 -0.05
CA ILE A 92 3.90 5.77 -0.16
C ILE A 92 3.23 7.04 0.37
N ASP A 93 3.64 7.56 1.53
CA ASP A 93 3.02 8.76 2.10
C ASP A 93 3.24 10.03 1.26
N SER A 94 4.35 10.10 0.52
CA SER A 94 4.61 11.16 -0.44
C SER A 94 3.71 11.03 -1.66
N GLU A 95 3.58 9.83 -2.23
CA GLU A 95 2.67 9.53 -3.34
C GLU A 95 1.22 9.83 -2.98
N LEU A 96 0.77 9.50 -1.76
CA LEU A 96 -0.57 9.86 -1.30
C LEU A 96 -0.80 11.38 -1.27
N SER A 97 0.26 12.17 -1.04
CA SER A 97 0.17 13.63 -1.06
C SER A 97 0.03 14.14 -2.50
N VAL A 98 0.80 13.59 -3.43
CA VAL A 98 0.70 13.94 -4.86
C VAL A 98 -0.67 13.58 -5.40
N MET A 99 -1.15 12.36 -5.14
CA MET A 99 -2.48 11.93 -5.57
C MET A 99 -3.59 12.80 -4.98
N SER A 100 -3.45 13.24 -3.72
CA SER A 100 -4.39 14.18 -3.10
C SER A 100 -4.42 15.52 -3.83
N ASP A 101 -3.26 16.08 -4.13
CA ASP A 101 -3.13 17.35 -4.85
C ASP A 101 -3.70 17.25 -6.28
N ASP A 102 -3.40 16.17 -7.01
CA ASP A 102 -3.79 15.98 -8.41
C ASP A 102 -5.29 15.70 -8.55
N THR A 103 -5.84 14.86 -7.67
CA THR A 103 -7.25 14.45 -7.73
C THR A 103 -8.19 15.39 -7.00
N GLN A 104 -7.65 16.29 -6.17
CA GLN A 104 -8.41 17.13 -5.22
C GLN A 104 -9.24 16.31 -4.22
N ILE A 105 -8.88 15.03 -4.03
CA ILE A 105 -9.44 14.17 -2.98
C ILE A 105 -8.59 14.32 -1.73
N ASP A 106 -9.22 14.36 -0.56
CA ASP A 106 -8.53 14.51 0.71
C ASP A 106 -7.56 13.34 0.98
N LYS A 107 -6.33 13.65 1.40
CA LYS A 107 -5.29 12.66 1.71
C LYS A 107 -5.76 11.59 2.71
N SER A 108 -6.67 11.92 3.62
CA SER A 108 -7.25 10.95 4.58
C SER A 108 -7.99 9.80 3.90
N VAL A 109 -8.60 10.03 2.73
CA VAL A 109 -9.26 8.99 1.93
C VAL A 109 -8.23 7.99 1.43
N PHE A 110 -7.11 8.47 0.89
CA PHE A 110 -6.02 7.60 0.43
C PHE A 110 -5.36 6.85 1.60
N ILE A 111 -5.20 7.49 2.76
CA ILE A 111 -4.73 6.83 3.98
C ILE A 111 -5.70 5.72 4.41
N TYR A 112 -7.00 5.96 4.31
CA TYR A 112 -8.01 4.96 4.60
C TYR A 112 -7.94 3.78 3.63
N ILE A 113 -7.83 4.03 2.32
CA ILE A 113 -7.64 3.00 1.30
C ILE A 113 -6.37 2.18 1.58
N LYS A 114 -5.24 2.83 1.89
CA LYS A 114 -3.99 2.15 2.29
C LYS A 114 -4.20 1.23 3.50
N LYS A 115 -4.94 1.71 4.51
CA LYS A 115 -5.25 0.91 5.70
C LYS A 115 -6.15 -0.28 5.38
N GLU A 116 -7.21 -0.09 4.57
CA GLU A 116 -8.05 -1.19 4.11
C GLU A 116 -7.21 -2.23 3.35
N PHE A 117 -6.36 -1.79 2.41
CA PHE A 117 -5.47 -2.67 1.64
C PHE A 117 -4.53 -3.49 2.53
N ILE A 118 -3.85 -2.85 3.49
CA ILE A 118 -2.97 -3.56 4.43
C ILE A 118 -3.75 -4.53 5.32
N LYS A 119 -4.93 -4.11 5.81
CA LYS A 119 -5.80 -4.98 6.61
C LYS A 119 -6.15 -6.22 5.80
N THR A 120 -6.62 -6.04 4.57
CA THR A 120 -7.00 -7.13 3.68
C THR A 120 -5.84 -8.10 3.42
N LEU A 121 -4.63 -7.60 3.12
CA LEU A 121 -3.45 -8.46 2.97
C LEU A 121 -3.16 -9.29 4.23
N ASN A 122 -3.25 -8.67 5.41
CA ASN A 122 -3.04 -9.36 6.68
C ASN A 122 -4.11 -10.42 6.96
N ASP A 123 -5.37 -10.10 6.66
CA ASP A 123 -6.50 -11.02 6.83
C ASP A 123 -6.28 -12.27 5.98
N ILE A 124 -5.77 -12.11 4.75
CA ILE A 124 -5.50 -13.26 3.89
C ILE A 124 -4.28 -14.05 4.37
N GLY A 125 -3.19 -13.38 4.75
CA GLY A 125 -2.03 -14.05 5.32
C GLY A 125 -2.42 -14.89 6.54
N LYS A 126 -3.37 -14.41 7.33
CA LYS A 126 -3.94 -15.17 8.45
C LYS A 126 -4.74 -16.39 7.99
N VAL A 127 -5.70 -16.22 7.08
CA VAL A 127 -6.53 -17.34 6.58
C VAL A 127 -5.66 -18.41 5.91
N THR A 128 -4.72 -18.02 5.05
CA THR A 128 -3.82 -18.96 4.37
C THR A 128 -2.92 -19.68 5.36
N SER A 129 -2.39 -19.01 6.39
CA SER A 129 -1.64 -19.66 7.47
C SER A 129 -2.47 -20.69 8.25
N GLU A 130 -3.75 -20.40 8.50
CA GLU A 130 -4.68 -21.36 9.11
C GLU A 130 -4.94 -22.57 8.21
N LEU A 131 -5.12 -22.35 6.90
CA LEU A 131 -5.27 -23.42 5.91
C LEU A 131 -3.99 -24.27 5.79
N ARG A 132 -2.80 -23.65 5.75
CA ARG A 132 -1.52 -24.36 5.77
C ARG A 132 -1.38 -25.24 7.00
N SER A 133 -1.83 -24.76 8.15
CA SER A 133 -1.81 -25.54 9.39
C SER A 133 -2.73 -26.77 9.33
N LYS A 134 -3.81 -26.71 8.54
CA LYS A 134 -4.77 -27.82 8.36
C LYS A 134 -4.37 -28.78 7.25
N TYR A 135 -3.87 -28.26 6.12
CA TYR A 135 -3.70 -28.98 4.87
C TYR A 135 -2.24 -29.07 4.37
N GLY A 136 -1.30 -28.34 4.97
CA GLY A 136 0.09 -28.19 4.49
C GLY A 136 0.97 -29.43 4.57
N ASN A 137 0.43 -30.56 5.04
CA ASN A 137 1.09 -31.87 4.94
C ASN A 137 1.01 -32.47 3.51
N ASN A 138 0.21 -31.87 2.62
CA ASN A 138 0.11 -32.27 1.22
C ASN A 138 0.68 -31.16 0.32
N GLU A 139 1.68 -31.50 -0.49
CA GLU A 139 2.37 -30.57 -1.38
C GLU A 139 1.43 -29.90 -2.39
N ALA A 140 0.43 -30.64 -2.90
CA ALA A 140 -0.55 -30.11 -3.85
C ALA A 140 -1.47 -29.06 -3.19
N TYR A 141 -1.87 -29.31 -1.93
CA TYR A 141 -2.72 -28.37 -1.19
C TYR A 141 -1.93 -27.14 -0.79
N GLU A 142 -0.66 -27.30 -0.45
CA GLU A 142 0.24 -26.19 -0.16
C GLU A 142 0.45 -25.30 -1.40
N LYS A 143 0.64 -25.91 -2.59
CA LYS A 143 0.70 -25.17 -3.86
C LYS A 143 -0.59 -24.40 -4.14
N PHE A 144 -1.74 -25.01 -3.86
CA PHE A 144 -3.03 -24.36 -4.05
C PHE A 144 -3.25 -23.21 -3.06
N ILE A 145 -2.87 -23.38 -1.79
CA ILE A 145 -2.96 -22.32 -0.79
C ILE A 145 -2.00 -21.17 -1.13
N GLN A 146 -0.80 -21.47 -1.61
CA GLN A 146 0.12 -20.45 -2.13
C GLN A 146 -0.49 -19.71 -3.33
N TYR A 147 -1.15 -20.43 -4.25
CA TYR A 147 -1.85 -19.79 -5.36
C TYR A 147 -2.92 -18.81 -4.86
N LEU A 148 -3.71 -19.21 -3.85
CA LEU A 148 -4.70 -18.34 -3.22
C LEU A 148 -4.07 -17.12 -2.56
N GLU A 149 -2.90 -17.27 -1.90
CA GLU A 149 -2.15 -16.17 -1.29
C GLU A 149 -1.55 -15.21 -2.34
N ASP A 150 -1.00 -15.71 -3.43
CA ASP A 150 -0.29 -14.91 -4.43
C ASP A 150 -1.25 -14.16 -5.37
N ASN A 151 -2.44 -14.73 -5.63
CA ASN A 151 -3.36 -14.22 -6.65
C ASN A 151 -4.53 -13.42 -6.06
N LEU A 152 -4.34 -12.85 -4.87
CA LEU A 152 -5.38 -12.13 -4.13
C LEU A 152 -5.94 -10.91 -4.84
N THR A 153 -5.14 -10.29 -5.72
CA THR A 153 -5.61 -9.17 -6.52
C THR A 153 -6.81 -9.56 -7.40
N MET A 154 -6.85 -10.80 -7.92
CA MET A 154 -8.01 -11.31 -8.67
C MET A 154 -9.20 -11.66 -7.77
N LEU A 155 -8.96 -11.95 -6.48
CA LEU A 155 -10.00 -12.38 -5.55
C LEU A 155 -10.73 -11.20 -4.90
N LEU A 156 -10.06 -10.07 -4.67
CA LEU A 156 -10.54 -8.94 -3.88
C LEU A 156 -11.25 -7.82 -4.68
N GLU A 157 -11.04 -7.72 -5.99
CA GLU A 157 -11.46 -6.55 -6.77
C GLU A 157 -12.99 -6.41 -7.01
N VAL A 158 -13.82 -7.35 -6.54
CA VAL A 158 -15.20 -7.50 -7.07
C VAL A 158 -16.26 -7.71 -5.98
N SER A 159 -15.98 -7.33 -4.74
CA SER A 159 -16.99 -7.37 -3.67
C SER A 159 -17.83 -6.09 -3.59
N ARG A 160 -17.54 -5.06 -4.42
CA ARG A 160 -18.30 -3.80 -4.45
C ARG A 160 -18.89 -3.54 -5.85
N LYS A 161 -20.06 -4.17 -6.07
CA LYS A 161 -21.13 -3.77 -7.02
C LYS A 161 -20.70 -3.27 -8.41
N SER A 162 -20.61 -4.16 -9.39
CA SER A 162 -20.85 -3.78 -10.80
C SER A 162 -22.30 -4.11 -11.17
N GLU A 163 -23.24 -3.22 -10.83
CA GLU A 163 -24.67 -3.39 -11.18
C GLU A 163 -24.98 -3.07 -12.66
N GLU A 164 -23.99 -2.71 -13.49
CA GLU A 164 -24.25 -2.18 -14.85
C GLU A 164 -23.59 -2.93 -16.02
N SER A 165 -23.05 -4.14 -15.85
CA SER A 165 -22.49 -4.90 -16.99
C SER A 165 -23.01 -6.32 -17.09
N ASN A 166 -23.28 -6.80 -18.31
CA ASN A 166 -23.58 -8.21 -18.62
C ASN A 166 -22.36 -9.15 -18.39
N PHE A 167 -21.25 -8.63 -17.87
CA PHE A 167 -20.06 -9.39 -17.53
C PHE A 167 -20.15 -9.78 -16.06
N ASP A 168 -20.53 -11.03 -15.82
CA ASP A 168 -20.57 -11.60 -14.47
C ASP A 168 -19.15 -11.99 -14.07
N VAL A 169 -18.42 -11.00 -13.55
CA VAL A 169 -17.03 -11.14 -13.10
C VAL A 169 -16.88 -12.27 -12.07
N ASN A 170 -17.90 -12.52 -11.24
CA ASN A 170 -17.88 -13.60 -10.27
C ASN A 170 -17.87 -14.97 -10.96
N LYS A 171 -18.64 -15.13 -12.03
CA LYS A 171 -18.69 -16.39 -12.79
C LYS A 171 -17.36 -16.70 -13.50
N GLU A 172 -16.72 -15.70 -14.09
CA GLU A 172 -15.40 -15.88 -14.75
C GLU A 172 -14.30 -16.19 -13.71
N LYS A 173 -14.37 -15.57 -12.54
CA LYS A 173 -13.47 -15.84 -11.41
C LYS A 173 -13.60 -17.28 -10.89
N GLU A 174 -14.83 -17.72 -10.62
CA GLU A 174 -15.11 -19.09 -10.18
C GLU A 174 -14.64 -20.10 -11.26
N GLY A 175 -14.82 -19.77 -12.54
CA GLY A 175 -14.28 -20.55 -13.66
C GLY A 175 -12.75 -20.64 -13.65
N ALA A 176 -12.05 -19.53 -13.49
CA ALA A 176 -10.59 -19.50 -13.43
C ALA A 176 -10.03 -20.28 -12.24
N ILE A 177 -10.68 -20.22 -11.08
CA ILE A 177 -10.28 -21.01 -9.90
C ILE A 177 -10.55 -22.48 -10.11
N HIS A 178 -11.71 -22.85 -10.66
CA HIS A 178 -12.01 -24.23 -10.99
C HIS A 178 -11.01 -24.83 -11.98
N ASP A 179 -10.59 -24.07 -13.00
CA ASP A 179 -9.56 -24.50 -13.95
C ASP A 179 -8.20 -24.77 -13.26
N ILE A 180 -7.87 -24.01 -12.23
CA ILE A 180 -6.62 -24.15 -11.48
C ILE A 180 -6.69 -25.33 -10.51
N ILE A 181 -7.82 -25.50 -9.82
CA ILE A 181 -8.11 -26.70 -9.03
C ILE A 181 -7.93 -27.93 -9.91
N LYS A 182 -8.55 -27.94 -11.10
CA LYS A 182 -8.46 -29.05 -12.05
C LYS A 182 -7.01 -29.30 -12.47
N LYS A 183 -6.26 -28.25 -12.79
CA LYS A 183 -4.85 -28.37 -13.17
C LYS A 183 -3.99 -28.96 -12.05
N ILE A 184 -4.14 -28.49 -10.82
CA ILE A 184 -3.39 -29.01 -9.67
C ILE A 184 -3.80 -30.46 -9.35
N ALA A 185 -5.10 -30.77 -9.45
CA ALA A 185 -5.59 -32.14 -9.29
C ALA A 185 -4.99 -33.10 -10.33
N GLU A 186 -4.88 -32.66 -11.60
CA GLU A 186 -4.27 -33.44 -12.69
C GLU A 186 -2.75 -33.59 -12.53
N ASP A 187 -2.04 -32.49 -12.25
CA ASP A 187 -0.57 -32.45 -12.20
C ASP A 187 -0.01 -33.13 -10.94
N ASP A 188 -0.63 -32.90 -9.77
CA ASP A 188 -0.12 -33.34 -8.47
C ASP A 188 -0.94 -34.51 -7.86
N LYS A 189 -1.93 -35.06 -8.59
CA LYS A 189 -2.83 -36.14 -8.15
C LYS A 189 -3.58 -35.83 -6.86
N ALA A 190 -3.90 -34.57 -6.64
CA ALA A 190 -4.74 -34.13 -5.55
C ALA A 190 -6.22 -34.49 -5.78
N GLU A 191 -6.96 -34.68 -4.69
CA GLU A 191 -8.41 -34.84 -4.77
C GLU A 191 -9.06 -33.49 -5.06
N MET A 192 -9.80 -33.42 -6.18
CA MET A 192 -10.48 -32.20 -6.61
C MET A 192 -11.48 -31.71 -5.56
N GLU A 193 -12.18 -32.63 -4.90
CA GLU A 193 -13.14 -32.32 -3.83
C GLU A 193 -12.46 -31.66 -2.60
N GLU A 194 -11.24 -32.09 -2.25
CA GLU A 194 -10.49 -31.47 -1.14
C GLU A 194 -9.98 -30.07 -1.52
N LEU A 195 -9.51 -29.86 -2.74
CA LEU A 195 -9.12 -28.55 -3.25
C LEU A 195 -10.31 -27.57 -3.30
N GLU A 196 -11.49 -28.03 -3.75
CA GLU A 196 -12.72 -27.23 -3.70
C GLU A 196 -13.13 -26.91 -2.26
N SER A 197 -12.99 -27.87 -1.33
CA SER A 197 -13.25 -27.63 0.09
C SER A 197 -12.31 -26.58 0.69
N ILE A 198 -11.01 -26.62 0.35
CA ILE A 198 -10.02 -25.61 0.79
C ILE A 198 -10.43 -24.22 0.29
N TYR A 199 -10.89 -24.11 -0.96
CA TYR A 199 -11.34 -22.84 -1.53
C TYR A 199 -12.62 -22.31 -0.85
N GLU A 200 -13.59 -23.16 -0.57
CA GLU A 200 -14.81 -22.77 0.14
C GLU A 200 -14.54 -22.39 1.61
N GLU A 201 -13.60 -23.06 2.27
CA GLU A 201 -13.15 -22.67 3.60
C GLU A 201 -12.43 -21.32 3.58
N PHE A 202 -11.54 -21.11 2.61
CA PHE A 202 -10.86 -19.84 2.38
C PHE A 202 -11.85 -18.67 2.24
N LYS A 203 -12.89 -18.82 1.40
CA LYS A 203 -13.94 -17.81 1.23
C LYS A 203 -14.68 -17.51 2.53
N LYS A 204 -15.11 -18.56 3.23
CA LYS A 204 -15.84 -18.41 4.50
C LYS A 204 -15.02 -17.73 5.59
N GLU A 205 -13.74 -18.06 5.71
CA GLU A 205 -12.89 -17.42 6.72
C GLU A 205 -12.59 -15.96 6.37
N LEU A 206 -12.44 -15.61 5.09
CA LEU A 206 -12.33 -14.20 4.68
C LEU A 206 -13.60 -13.40 4.96
N ASP A 207 -14.78 -13.97 4.66
CA ASP A 207 -16.06 -13.30 4.91
C ASP A 207 -16.25 -12.99 6.41
N LYS A 208 -15.80 -13.88 7.31
CA LYS A 208 -15.86 -13.67 8.77
C LYS A 208 -14.94 -12.56 9.28
N ILE A 209 -13.88 -12.22 8.56
CA ILE A 209 -12.93 -11.17 8.94
C ILE A 209 -13.36 -9.79 8.36
N GLY A 210 -14.24 -9.82 7.36
CA GLY A 210 -14.86 -8.67 6.72
C GLY A 210 -16.01 -8.01 7.50
N ASP A 211 -16.65 -8.74 8.42
CA ASP A 211 -17.69 -8.26 9.37
C ASP A 211 -17.08 -7.69 10.68
#